data_AF-F3G063-F1
#
_entry.id   AF-F3G063-F1
#
_cell.length_a   1.000
_cell.length_b   1.000
_cell.length_c   1.000
_cell.angle_alpha   90.00
_cell.angle_beta   90.00
_cell.angle_gamma   90.00
#
_symmetry.space_group_name_H-M   'P 1'
#
loop_
_entity.id
_entity.type
_entity.pdbx_description
1 polymer ?
#
loop_
_entity_poly.entity_id
_entity_poly.type
_entity_poly.pdbx_seq_one_letter_code
_entity_poly.pdbx_strand_id
1 'polypeptide(L)' 'WLADGNIEYLGRNDFQVKIRGFRIELGEIEDRLSRHPG' A
#
# COMPACT_ATOMS: atom_id res chain seq x y z
N TRP A 1 -18.12 -6.36 -9.31
CA TRP A 1 -18.47 -7.56 -10.08
C TRP A 1 -18.93 -7.11 -11.44
N LEU A 2 -18.29 -7.62 -12.49
CA LEU A 2 -18.69 -7.37 -13.87
C LEU A 2 -20.01 -8.10 -14.16
N ALA A 3 -20.67 -7.76 -15.27
CA ALA A 3 -21.96 -8.36 -15.64
C ALA A 3 -21.89 -9.89 -15.85
N ASP A 4 -20.69 -10.42 -16.07
CA ASP A 4 -20.37 -11.84 -16.19
C ASP A 4 -19.98 -12.51 -14.86
N GLY A 5 -19.98 -11.78 -13.75
CA GLY A 5 -19.62 -12.29 -12.42
C GLY A 5 -18.12 -12.30 -12.13
N ASN A 6 -17.26 -11.69 -12.96
CA ASN A 6 -15.84 -11.59 -12.68
C ASN A 6 -15.49 -10.42 -11.72
N ILE A 7 -14.35 -10.56 -11.02
CA ILE A 7 -13.76 -9.48 -10.19
C ILE A 7 -12.65 -8.81 -10.99
N GLU A 8 -12.76 -7.50 -11.16
CA GLU A 8 -11.69 -6.67 -11.72
C GLU A 8 -10.84 -6.08 -10.59
N TYR A 9 -9.52 -6.15 -10.74
CA TYR A 9 -8.58 -5.54 -9.81
C TYR A 9 -8.42 -4.05 -10.13
N LEU A 10 -9.00 -3.19 -9.29
CA LEU A 10 -8.98 -1.72 -9.47
C LEU A 10 -7.82 -1.01 -8.75
N GLY A 11 -6.93 -1.77 -8.11
CA GLY A 11 -5.84 -1.23 -7.29
C GLY A 11 -6.14 -1.28 -5.79
N ARG A 12 -5.57 -0.35 -5.05
CA ARG A 12 -5.64 -0.29 -3.58
C ARG A 12 -6.27 1.03 -3.13
N ASN A 13 -7.01 0.98 -2.03
CA ASN A 13 -7.56 2.18 -1.38
C ASN A 13 -6.71 2.62 -0.17
N ASP A 14 -5.46 2.15 -0.08
CA ASP A 14 -4.54 2.48 1.00
C ASP A 14 -3.15 2.80 0.44
N PHE A 15 -2.23 3.16 1.33
CA PHE A 15 -0.87 3.62 1.00
C PHE A 15 0.16 2.50 0.90
N GLN A 16 -0.25 1.23 0.93
CA GLN A 16 0.70 0.14 0.87
C GLN A 16 1.29 0.00 -0.55
N VAL A 17 2.61 -0.12 -0.62
CA VAL A 17 3.34 -0.33 -1.89
C VAL A 17 4.04 -1.69 -1.94
N LYS A 18 4.33 -2.15 -3.17
CA LYS A 18 5.17 -3.33 -3.43
C LYS A 18 6.41 -2.90 -4.21
N ILE A 19 7.59 -3.07 -3.62
CA ILE A 19 8.86 -2.75 -4.28
C ILE A 19 9.71 -4.03 -4.29
N ARG A 20 10.08 -4.53 -5.48
CA ARG A 20 10.91 -5.74 -5.64
C ARG A 20 10.38 -6.97 -4.88
N GLY A 21 9.05 -7.11 -4.79
CA GLY A 21 8.39 -8.22 -4.07
C GLY A 21 8.18 -7.97 -2.57
N PHE A 22 8.73 -6.90 -2.00
CA PHE A 22 8.53 -6.54 -0.60
C PHE A 22 7.25 -5.73 -0.42
N ARG A 23 6.45 -6.11 0.58
CA ARG A 23 5.30 -5.34 1.06
C ARG A 23 5.80 -4.25 2.01
N ILE A 24 5.52 -2.99 1.66
CA ILE A 24 5.95 -1.82 2.44
C ILE A 24 4.71 -1.04 2.86
N GLU A 25 4.63 -0.74 4.15
CA GLU A 25 3.59 0.11 4.75
C GLU A 25 4.16 1.52 4.95
N LEU A 26 3.70 2.50 4.16
CA LEU A 26 4.27 3.86 4.21
C LEU A 26 4.07 4.54 5.57
N GLY A 27 2.96 4.27 6.26
CA GLY A 27 2.71 4.81 7.60
C GLY A 27 3.77 4.42 8.63
N GLU A 28 4.36 3.22 8.53
CA GLU A 28 5.47 2.83 9.42
C GLU A 28 6.72 3.69 9.17
N ILE A 29 7.01 3.99 7.92
CA ILE A 29 8.15 4.84 7.54
C ILE A 29 7.93 6.27 8.04
N GLU A 30 6.73 6.83 7.85
CA GLU A 30 6.36 8.15 8.36
C GLU A 30 6.51 8.22 9.90
N ASP A 31 6.03 7.20 10.61
CA ASP A 31 6.15 7.11 12.07
C ASP A 31 7.61 7.07 12.54
N ARG A 32 8.48 6.37 11.81
CA ARG A 32 9.92 6.32 12.12
C ARG A 32 10.62 7.63 11.81
N LEU A 33 10.31 8.26 10.68
CA LEU A 33 10.86 9.56 10.29
C LEU A 33 10.48 10.65 11.28
N SER A 34 9.23 10.69 11.75
CA SER A 34 8.75 11.68 12.73
C SER A 34 9.49 11.63 14.08
N ARG A 35 10.06 10.47 14.42
CA ARG A 35 10.80 10.24 15.67
C ARG A 35 12.31 10.33 15.52
N HIS A 36 12.82 10.61 14.31
CA HIS A 36 14.25 10.71 14.06
C HIS A 36 14.77 12.07 14.56
N PRO A 37 15.79 12.11 15.44
CA PRO A 37 16.44 13.36 15.81
C PRO A 37 17.14 13.98 14.59
N GLY A 38 16.94 15.28 14.36
CA GLY A 38 17.54 16.02 13.25
C GLY A 38 19.04 16.21 13.37
#